data_AF-A0A968TXI3-F1
#
_entry.id   AF-A0A968TXI3-F1
#
_cell.length_a   1.000
_cell.length_b   1.000
_cell.length_c   1.000
_cell.angle_alpha   90.00
_cell.angle_beta   90.00
_cell.angle_gamma   90.00
#
_symmetry.space_group_name_H-M   'P 1'
#
loop_
_entity.id
_entity.type
_entity.pdbx_description
1 polymer ?
#
loop_
_entity_poly.entity_id
_entity_poly.type
_entity_poly.pdbx_seq_one_letter_code
_entity_poly.pdbx_strand_id
1 'polypeptide(L)'
;MPAAIIFFAAYGFGYIRVHSLKDGGYIGTLRPDINGFKGGGGCVDSDNAMNVALRQNGEYVLFLENAGRNHVMMFRWSPPRE
;
A
#
# COMPACT_ATOMS: atom_id res chain seq x y z
N MET A 1 2.05 -15.99 -16.28
CA MET A 1 3.29 -15.23 -15.97
C MET A 1 3.46 -15.27 -14.47
N PRO A 2 4.68 -15.47 -13.92
CA PRO A 2 4.87 -15.40 -12.48
C PRO A 2 4.40 -14.03 -12.00
N ALA A 3 3.61 -13.99 -10.94
CA ALA A 3 3.18 -12.72 -10.35
C ALA A 3 4.43 -11.90 -10.03
N ALA A 4 4.47 -10.64 -10.48
CA ALA A 4 5.54 -9.73 -10.09
C ALA A 4 5.60 -9.73 -8.56
N ILE A 5 6.79 -10.00 -8.00
CA ILE A 5 6.98 -9.97 -6.55
C ILE A 5 7.12 -8.50 -6.17
N ILE A 6 6.17 -7.99 -5.39
CA ILE A 6 6.05 -6.57 -5.07
C ILE A 6 6.45 -6.32 -3.62
N PHE A 7 7.22 -5.25 -3.41
CA PHE A 7 7.52 -4.71 -2.10
C PHE A 7 6.71 -3.44 -1.87
N PHE A 8 5.99 -3.38 -0.74
CA PHE A 8 5.24 -2.21 -0.28
C PHE A 8 5.96 -1.61 0.92
N ALA A 9 6.36 -0.35 0.82
CA ALA A 9 6.99 0.39 1.90
C ALA A 9 6.11 1.55 2.34
N ALA A 10 5.54 1.43 3.55
CA ALA A 10 4.88 2.55 4.21
C ALA A 10 5.92 3.37 5.00
N TYR A 11 5.87 4.68 4.90
CA TYR A 11 6.64 5.57 5.77
C TYR A 11 5.78 6.76 6.20
N GLY A 12 5.52 6.88 7.51
CA GLY A 12 4.78 7.99 8.10
C GLY A 12 3.39 8.20 7.48
N PHE A 13 3.08 9.46 7.16
CA PHE A 13 1.79 9.85 6.60
C PHE A 13 1.72 9.64 5.08
N GLY A 14 0.69 8.91 4.64
CA GLY A 14 0.03 9.11 3.35
C GLY A 14 0.73 8.56 2.12
N TYR A 15 1.85 7.87 2.25
CA TYR A 15 2.57 7.32 1.11
C TYR A 15 2.97 5.87 1.32
N ILE A 16 2.60 5.03 0.35
CA ILE A 16 3.12 3.68 0.22
C ILE A 16 3.86 3.60 -1.08
N ARG A 17 5.17 3.38 -1.00
CA ARG A 17 6.00 3.15 -2.18
C ARG A 17 5.87 1.71 -2.60
N VAL A 18 5.76 1.52 -3.90
CA VAL A 18 5.65 0.22 -4.54
C VAL A 18 6.92 0.01 -5.34
N HIS A 19 7.61 -1.08 -5.04
CA HIS A 19 8.84 -1.48 -5.71
C HIS A 19 8.74 -2.90 -6.23
N SER A 20 9.47 -3.18 -7.30
CA SER A 20 9.77 -4.53 -7.74
C SER A 20 10.72 -5.16 -6.73
N LEU A 21 10.37 -6.32 -6.17
CA LEU A 21 11.27 -7.07 -5.29
C LEU A 21 12.38 -7.76 -6.09
N LYS A 22 12.23 -7.88 -7.42
CA LYS A 22 13.23 -8.53 -8.28
C LYS A 22 14.53 -7.73 -8.37
N ASP A 23 14.42 -6.40 -8.48
CA ASP A 23 15.53 -5.50 -8.77
C ASP A 23 15.51 -4.20 -7.95
N GLY A 24 14.52 -4.02 -7.08
CA GLY A 24 14.32 -2.79 -6.30
C GLY A 24 13.72 -1.63 -7.09
N GLY A 25 13.39 -1.84 -8.37
CA GLY A 25 12.88 -0.79 -9.25
C GLY A 25 11.60 -0.14 -8.71
N TYR A 26 11.50 1.19 -8.79
CA TYR A 26 10.31 1.93 -8.39
C TYR A 26 9.17 1.71 -9.39
N ILE A 27 8.02 1.27 -8.89
CA ILE A 27 6.80 1.03 -9.70
C ILE A 27 5.83 2.19 -9.55
N GLY A 28 5.66 2.72 -8.34
CA GLY A 28 4.66 3.75 -8.09
C GLY A 28 4.50 4.12 -6.62
N THR A 29 3.58 5.05 -6.36
CA THR A 29 3.21 5.46 -5.01
C THR A 29 1.70 5.36 -4.87
N LEU A 30 1.24 4.57 -3.89
CA LEU A 30 -0.15 4.59 -3.46
C LEU A 30 -0.33 5.74 -2.46
N ARG A 31 -1.40 6.51 -2.65
CA ARG A 31 -1.81 7.59 -1.77
C ARG A 31 -3.15 7.22 -1.16
N PRO A 32 -3.19 6.76 0.09
CA PRO A 32 -4.42 6.47 0.80
C PRO A 32 -5.07 7.76 1.34
N ASP A 33 -5.25 8.76 0.47
CA ASP A 33 -5.87 10.06 0.75
C ASP A 33 -7.26 10.20 0.10
N ILE A 34 -7.89 9.08 -0.27
CA ILE A 34 -9.08 9.01 -1.14
C ILE A 34 -10.33 9.72 -0.59
N ASN A 35 -10.31 10.19 0.66
CA ASN A 35 -11.38 10.97 1.29
C ASN A 35 -11.06 12.47 1.41
N GLY A 36 -10.09 13.00 0.66
CA GLY A 36 -9.78 14.43 0.63
C GLY A 36 -8.96 14.95 1.82
N PHE A 37 -8.54 14.07 2.72
CA PHE A 37 -7.74 14.42 3.90
C PHE A 37 -6.25 14.36 3.56
N LYS A 38 -5.72 15.46 3.02
CA LYS A 38 -4.28 15.60 2.78
C LYS A 38 -3.51 15.43 4.11
N GLY A 39 -2.63 14.44 4.17
CA GLY A 39 -1.63 14.30 5.25
C GLY A 39 -2.10 13.64 6.55
N GLY A 40 -3.34 13.14 6.65
CA GLY A 40 -3.86 12.53 7.89
C GLY A 40 -3.90 10.99 7.91
N GLY A 41 -3.99 10.35 6.74
CA GLY A 41 -3.91 8.89 6.62
C GLY A 41 -2.45 8.44 6.65
N GLY A 42 -2.11 7.41 7.40
CA GLY A 42 -0.72 7.01 7.60
C GLY A 42 -0.55 5.88 8.60
N CYS A 43 0.60 5.22 8.47
CA CYS A 43 1.06 4.14 9.33
C CYS A 43 2.10 4.73 10.28
N VAL A 44 1.68 5.14 11.48
CA VAL A 44 2.50 6.00 12.35
C VAL A 44 2.92 5.29 13.62
N ASP A 45 1.96 4.69 14.33
CA ASP A 45 2.14 4.23 15.71
C ASP A 45 1.65 2.79 15.94
N SER A 46 1.20 2.09 14.90
CA SER A 46 0.88 0.66 14.98
C SER A 46 2.02 -0.23 14.48
N ASP A 47 2.37 -1.25 15.28
CA ASP A 47 3.37 -2.26 14.94
C ASP A 47 3.02 -3.03 13.64
N ASN A 48 1.73 -3.15 13.32
CA ASN A 48 1.22 -3.83 12.13
C ASN A 48 0.33 -2.89 11.30
N ALA A 49 0.79 -1.65 11.13
CA ALA A 49 0.04 -0.59 10.45
C ALA A 49 -0.27 -0.87 8.97
N MET A 50 0.40 -1.83 8.34
CA MET A 50 0.12 -2.28 6.97
C MET A 50 0.14 -3.80 6.87
N ASN A 51 -0.95 -4.38 6.35
CA ASN A 51 -1.04 -5.79 6.00
C ASN A 51 -1.37 -5.92 4.51
N VAL A 52 -0.69 -6.83 3.81
CA VAL A 52 -0.85 -7.00 2.36
C VAL A 52 -1.04 -8.47 2.02
N ALA A 53 -2.04 -8.76 1.18
CA ALA A 53 -2.32 -10.11 0.70
C ALA A 53 -2.44 -10.14 -0.84
N LEU A 54 -1.70 -11.05 -1.48
CA LEU A 54 -1.85 -11.36 -2.91
C LEU A 54 -3.07 -12.26 -3.14
N ARG A 55 -3.92 -11.88 -4.09
CA ARG A 55 -5.07 -12.68 -4.53
C ARG A 55 -4.70 -13.55 -5.72
N GLN A 56 -5.49 -14.61 -5.94
CA GLN A 56 -5.30 -15.53 -7.08
C GLN A 56 -5.39 -14.84 -8.46
N ASN A 57 -6.12 -13.72 -8.56
CA ASN A 57 -6.25 -12.93 -9.79
C ASN A 57 -5.10 -11.92 -10.01
N GLY A 58 -4.06 -11.93 -9.18
CA GLY A 58 -2.91 -11.04 -9.29
C GLY A 58 -3.09 -9.66 -8.64
N GLU A 59 -4.25 -9.38 -8.03
CA GLU A 59 -4.46 -8.16 -7.25
C GLU A 59 -3.87 -8.28 -5.84
N TYR A 60 -3.48 -7.15 -5.28
CA TYR A 60 -3.11 -7.03 -3.87
C TYR A 60 -4.25 -6.38 -3.09
N VAL A 61 -4.60 -6.95 -1.93
CA VAL A 61 -5.46 -6.31 -0.92
C VAL A 61 -4.55 -5.73 0.16
N LEU A 62 -4.70 -4.45 0.44
CA LEU A 62 -3.94 -3.75 1.46
C LEU A 62 -4.89 -3.27 2.55
N PHE A 63 -4.57 -3.59 3.81
CA PHE A 63 -5.18 -3.00 4.99
C PHE A 63 -4.20 -2.01 5.61
N LEU A 64 -4.63 -0.77 5.80
CA LEU A 64 -3.79 0.32 6.23
C LEU A 64 -4.40 1.04 7.42
N GLU A 65 -3.60 1.25 8.45
CA GLU A 65 -3.89 2.21 9.49
C GLU A 65 -4.18 3.59 8.90
N ASN A 66 -5.16 4.26 9.48
CA ASN A 66 -5.34 5.69 9.33
C ASN A 66 -5.32 6.31 10.72
N ALA A 67 -4.11 6.54 11.21
CA ALA A 67 -3.85 6.99 12.58
C ALA A 67 -4.66 8.26 12.91
N GLY A 68 -4.75 9.20 11.98
CA GLY A 68 -5.50 10.45 12.17
C GLY A 68 -7.02 10.29 12.29
N ARG A 69 -7.57 9.10 12.05
CA ARG A 69 -9.02 8.84 11.99
C ARG A 69 -9.48 7.59 12.76
N ASN A 70 -8.57 6.88 13.42
CA ASN A 70 -8.85 5.72 14.27
C ASN A 70 -9.69 4.63 13.58
N HIS A 71 -9.35 4.33 12.32
CA HIS A 71 -9.99 3.29 11.51
C HIS A 71 -8.97 2.65 10.56
N VAL A 72 -9.34 1.52 9.96
CA VAL A 72 -8.53 0.81 8.98
C VAL A 72 -9.14 1.00 7.59
N MET A 73 -8.30 1.37 6.63
CA MET A 73 -8.68 1.48 5.22
C MET A 73 -8.32 0.20 4.48
N MET A 74 -9.17 -0.20 3.51
CA MET A 74 -8.92 -1.34 2.64
C MET A 74 -8.80 -0.86 1.19
N PHE A 75 -7.71 -1.26 0.51
CA PHE A 75 -7.48 -0.97 -0.90
C PHE A 75 -7.32 -2.26 -1.69
N ARG A 76 -7.78 -2.23 -2.94
CA ARG A 76 -7.42 -3.22 -3.96
C ARG A 76 -6.51 -2.53 -4.95
N TRP A 77 -5.35 -3.11 -5.20
CA TRP A 77 -4.39 -2.59 -6.15
C TRP A 77 -4.01 -3.67 -7.16
N SER A 78 -4.07 -3.31 -8.44
CA SER A 78 -3.60 -4.15 -9.52
C SER A 78 -2.25 -3.62 -9.99
N PRO A 79 -1.23 -4.49 -10.12
CA PRO A 79 0.01 -4.10 -10.77
C PRO A 79 -0.26 -3.57 -12.19
N PRO A 80 0.48 -2.56 -12.66
CA PRO A 80 0.48 -2.19 -14.05
C PRO A 80 0.76 -3.44 -14.91
N ARG A 81 -0.02 -3.62 -15.98
CA ARG A 81 0.31 -4.63 -16.98
C ARG A 81 1.49 -4.08 -17.80
N GLU A 82 2.51 -4.90 -18.03
CA GLU A 82 3.51 -4.64 -19.07
C GLU A 82 2.85 -4.57 -20.45
#